data_AF-A0A7C2CK33-F1
#
_entry.id   AF-A0A7C2CK33-F1
#
_cell.length_a   1.000
_cell.length_b   1.000
_cell.length_c   1.000
_cell.angle_alpha   90.00
_cell.angle_beta   90.00
_cell.angle_gamma   90.00
#
_symmetry.space_group_name_H-M   'P 1'
#
loop_
_entity.id
_entity.type
_entity.pdbx_description
1 polymer ?
#
loop_
_entity_poly.entity_id
_entity_poly.type
_entity_poly.pdbx_seq_one_letter_code
_entity_poly.pdbx_strand_id
1 'polypeptide(L)'
;MKRIYRFWFLLAPFFLAAAPAAAQETFDPIKAKLFSLSIIVGGAIITLAAAAGAFCQAKAISSACEGISRNPAAAPHIRFLLIFGLVLIETLVIYALLITIIILMVQWGKYI
;
A
#
# COMPACT_ATOMS: atom_id res chain seq x y z
N MET A 1 9.14 3.07 55.96
CA MET A 1 8.53 2.48 54.74
C MET A 1 8.03 3.52 53.73
N LYS A 2 7.21 4.53 54.09
CA LYS A 2 6.68 5.54 53.13
C LYS A 2 7.73 6.40 52.37
N ARG A 3 8.94 6.59 52.93
CA ARG A 3 10.05 7.29 52.26
C ARG A 3 10.63 6.51 51.07
N ILE A 4 10.64 5.18 51.13
CA ILE A 4 11.14 4.33 50.02
C ILE A 4 10.19 4.40 48.83
N TYR A 5 8.88 4.39 49.08
CA TYR A 5 7.85 4.52 48.04
C TYR A 5 7.85 5.92 47.41
N ARG A 6 8.11 6.99 48.20
CA ARG A 6 8.28 8.35 47.65
C ARG A 6 9.52 8.47 46.76
N PHE A 7 10.62 7.82 47.11
CA PHE A 7 11.81 7.77 46.27
C PHE A 7 11.57 6.98 44.97
N TRP A 8 10.89 5.83 45.07
CA TRP A 8 10.58 5.00 43.90
C TRP A 8 9.58 5.68 42.95
N PHE A 9 8.59 6.40 43.49
CA PHE A 9 7.60 7.15 42.71
C PHE A 9 8.21 8.37 41.97
N LEU A 10 9.29 8.95 42.51
CA LEU A 10 10.02 10.07 41.87
C LEU A 10 11.05 9.60 40.82
N LEU A 11 11.59 8.38 40.96
CA LEU A 11 12.56 7.80 40.01
C LEU A 11 11.89 7.11 38.82
N ALA A 12 10.69 6.55 38.98
CA ALA A 12 9.93 5.92 37.90
C ALA A 12 9.72 6.79 36.63
N PRO A 13 9.35 8.09 36.72
CA PRO A 13 9.20 8.93 35.53
C PRO A 13 10.54 9.24 34.83
N PHE A 14 11.66 9.21 35.56
CA PHE A 14 13.00 9.41 34.99
C PHE A 14 13.42 8.22 34.11
N PHE A 15 13.14 6.98 34.55
CA PHE A 15 13.39 5.78 33.75
C PHE A 15 12.44 5.67 32.55
N LEU A 16 11.19 6.12 32.67
CA LEU A 16 10.24 6.12 31.56
C LEU A 16 10.57 7.20 30.51
N ALA A 17 11.12 8.34 30.93
CA ALA A 17 11.59 9.42 30.04
C ALA A 17 12.96 9.12 29.39
N ALA A 18 13.78 8.24 29.99
CA ALA A 18 15.05 7.80 29.43
C ALA A 18 14.89 6.74 28.32
N ALA A 19 13.75 6.05 28.26
CA ALA A 19 13.45 5.05 27.23
C ALA A 19 13.55 5.58 25.78
N PRO A 20 12.98 6.76 25.41
CA PRO A 20 13.15 7.30 24.05
C PRO A 20 14.57 7.77 23.73
N ALA A 21 15.37 8.14 24.72
CA ALA A 21 16.77 8.54 24.51
C ALA A 21 17.70 7.35 24.20
N ALA A 22 17.35 6.14 24.65
CA ALA A 22 18.07 4.90 24.36
C ALA A 22 17.68 4.27 23.01
N ALA A 23 16.64 4.78 22.34
CA ALA A 23 16.14 4.27 21.06
C ALA A 23 16.57 5.14 19.86
N GLN A 24 17.60 5.98 20.02
CA GLN A 24 18.12 6.82 18.95
C GLN A 24 18.74 5.94 17.85
N GLU A 25 17.99 5.70 16.78
CA GLU A 25 18.52 5.02 15.60
C GLU A 25 19.60 5.88 14.95
N THR A 26 20.73 5.26 14.62
CA THR A 26 21.85 5.95 13.95
C THR A 26 21.39 6.32 12.55
N PHE A 27 21.40 7.62 12.22
CA PHE A 27 21.03 8.09 10.89
C PHE A 27 22.05 7.61 9.86
N ASP A 28 21.69 6.61 9.07
CA ASP A 28 22.46 6.15 7.92
C ASP A 28 21.94 6.85 6.64
N PRO A 29 22.71 7.79 6.06
CA PRO A 29 22.29 8.54 4.88
C PRO A 29 22.06 7.66 3.65
N ILE A 30 22.70 6.49 3.56
CA ILE A 30 22.51 5.56 2.45
C ILE A 30 21.13 4.89 2.57
N LYS A 31 20.75 4.46 3.78
CA LYS A 31 19.43 3.83 4.04
C LYS A 31 18.28 4.78 3.75
N ALA A 32 18.41 6.04 4.17
CA ALA A 32 17.41 7.08 3.90
C ALA A 32 17.19 7.30 2.39
N LYS A 33 18.28 7.29 1.61
CA LYS A 33 18.21 7.48 0.15
C LYS A 33 17.57 6.29 -0.56
N LEU A 34 17.90 5.06 -0.17
CA LEU A 34 17.29 3.85 -0.73
C LEU A 34 15.80 3.79 -0.44
N PHE A 35 15.39 4.14 0.78
CA PHE A 35 13.98 4.22 1.15
C PHE A 35 13.23 5.27 0.32
N SER A 36 13.77 6.49 0.18
CA SER A 36 13.18 7.54 -0.64
C SER A 36 12.99 7.08 -2.10
N LEU A 37 14.01 6.41 -2.67
CA LEU A 37 13.93 5.88 -4.04
C LEU A 37 12.87 4.78 -4.16
N SER A 38 12.76 3.87 -3.19
CA SER A 38 11.74 2.81 -3.20
C SER A 38 10.32 3.37 -3.20
N ILE A 39 10.05 4.46 -2.48
CA ILE A 39 8.74 5.12 -2.47
C ILE A 39 8.43 5.71 -3.84
N ILE A 40 9.41 6.40 -4.45
CA ILE A 40 9.23 7.02 -5.78
C ILE A 40 8.94 5.94 -6.83
N VAL A 41 9.70 4.85 -6.83
CA VAL A 41 9.52 3.74 -7.77
C VAL A 41 8.18 3.03 -7.50
N GLY A 42 7.84 2.76 -6.24
CA GLY A 42 6.56 2.14 -5.87
C GLY A 42 5.36 3.00 -6.29
N GLY A 43 5.45 4.32 -6.13
CA GLY A 43 4.43 5.27 -6.59
C GLY A 43 4.30 5.34 -8.11
N ALA A 44 5.42 5.28 -8.83
CA ALA A 44 5.42 5.26 -10.29
C ALA A 44 4.77 3.97 -10.85
N ILE A 45 5.10 2.81 -10.27
CA ILE A 45 4.57 1.51 -10.70
C ILE A 45 3.05 1.45 -10.54
N ILE A 46 2.51 1.82 -9.37
CA ILE A 46 1.06 1.79 -9.15
C ILE A 46 0.32 2.78 -10.04
N THR A 47 0.89 3.97 -10.28
CA THR A 47 0.29 4.96 -11.18
C THR A 47 0.19 4.43 -12.60
N LEU A 48 1.25 3.80 -13.11
CA LEU A 48 1.26 3.19 -14.44
C LEU A 48 0.28 2.02 -14.54
N ALA A 49 0.27 1.13 -13.54
CA ALA A 49 -0.64 -0.01 -13.49
C ALA A 49 -2.11 0.44 -13.48
N ALA A 50 -2.45 1.43 -12.64
CA ALA A 50 -3.79 1.99 -12.57
C ALA A 50 -4.20 2.69 -13.88
N ALA A 51 -3.31 3.45 -14.51
CA ALA A 51 -3.58 4.11 -15.79
C ALA A 51 -3.85 3.10 -16.92
N ALA A 52 -3.02 2.05 -17.00
CA ALA A 52 -3.21 0.97 -17.97
C ALA A 52 -4.51 0.19 -17.70
N GLY A 53 -4.78 -0.13 -16.44
CA GLY A 53 -6.01 -0.78 -16.00
C GLY A 53 -7.25 0.02 -16.40
N ALA A 54 -7.28 1.32 -16.10
CA ALA A 54 -8.39 2.21 -16.46
C ALA A 54 -8.62 2.26 -17.98
N PHE A 55 -7.55 2.34 -18.78
CA PHE A 55 -7.66 2.35 -20.24
C PHE A 55 -8.26 1.04 -20.78
N CYS A 56 -7.78 -0.11 -20.31
CA CYS A 56 -8.30 -1.42 -20.72
C CYS A 56 -9.75 -1.61 -20.29
N GLN A 57 -10.11 -1.21 -19.07
CA GLN A 57 -11.48 -1.30 -18.54
C GLN A 57 -12.44 -0.43 -19.35
N ALA A 58 -12.08 0.82 -19.65
CA ALA A 58 -12.90 1.72 -20.46
C ALA A 58 -13.19 1.12 -21.85
N LYS A 59 -12.18 0.53 -22.48
CA LYS A 59 -12.35 -0.14 -23.79
C LYS A 59 -13.25 -1.37 -23.70
N ALA A 60 -13.09 -2.21 -22.67
CA ALA A 60 -13.91 -3.40 -22.46
C ALA A 60 -15.38 -3.02 -22.21
N ILE A 61 -15.63 -2.01 -21.36
CA ILE A 61 -16.98 -1.51 -21.06
C ILE A 61 -17.63 -0.94 -22.34
N SER A 62 -16.91 -0.13 -23.11
CA SER A 62 -17.43 0.42 -24.37
C SER A 62 -17.84 -0.69 -25.35
N SER A 63 -16.99 -1.69 -25.54
CA SER A 63 -17.29 -2.84 -26.41
C SER A 63 -18.49 -3.67 -25.91
N ALA A 64 -18.64 -3.83 -24.59
CA ALA A 64 -19.79 -4.51 -24.02
C ALA A 64 -21.10 -3.73 -24.24
N CYS A 65 -21.07 -2.40 -24.11
CA CYS A 65 -22.22 -1.54 -24.38
C CYS A 65 -22.67 -1.64 -25.86
N GLU A 66 -21.73 -1.60 -26.81
CA GLU A 66 -22.05 -1.83 -28.23
C GLU A 66 -22.57 -3.25 -28.51
N GLY A 67 -22.02 -4.26 -27.85
CA GLY A 67 -22.50 -5.63 -27.97
C GLY A 67 -23.95 -5.78 -27.49
N ILE A 68 -24.27 -5.18 -26.34
CA ILE A 68 -25.62 -5.19 -25.76
C ILE A 68 -26.61 -4.40 -26.61
N SER A 69 -26.20 -3.27 -27.19
CA SER A 69 -27.10 -2.47 -28.03
C SER A 69 -27.46 -3.18 -29.35
N ARG A 70 -26.52 -3.95 -29.92
CA ARG A 70 -26.75 -4.75 -31.14
C ARG A 70 -27.55 -6.02 -30.87
N ASN A 71 -27.38 -6.65 -29.71
CA ASN A 71 -28.13 -7.84 -29.32
C ASN A 71 -28.52 -7.81 -27.83
N PRO A 72 -29.68 -7.21 -27.51
CA PRO A 72 -30.14 -7.10 -26.13
C PRO A 72 -30.40 -8.45 -25.45
N ALA A 73 -30.76 -9.49 -26.22
CA ALA A 73 -31.01 -10.83 -25.66
C ALA A 73 -29.73 -11.50 -25.12
N ALA A 74 -28.55 -11.12 -25.62
CA ALA A 74 -27.26 -11.62 -25.14
C ALA A 74 -26.71 -10.86 -23.92
N ALA A 75 -27.41 -9.83 -23.42
CA ALA A 75 -26.91 -8.96 -22.35
C ALA A 75 -26.45 -9.71 -21.07
N PRO A 76 -27.15 -10.75 -20.57
CA PRO A 76 -26.70 -11.49 -19.41
C PRO A 76 -25.33 -12.16 -19.61
N HIS A 77 -25.12 -12.76 -20.79
CA HIS A 77 -23.85 -13.42 -21.12
C HIS A 77 -22.71 -12.40 -21.32
N ILE A 78 -22.98 -11.27 -21.99
CA ILE A 78 -21.98 -10.21 -22.17
C ILE A 78 -21.53 -9.65 -20.82
N ARG A 79 -22.48 -9.38 -19.91
CA ARG A 79 -22.15 -8.90 -18.55
C ARG A 79 -21.32 -9.90 -17.76
N PHE A 80 -21.62 -11.19 -17.87
CA PHE A 80 -20.83 -12.23 -17.21
C PHE A 80 -19.38 -12.23 -17.70
N LEU A 81 -19.15 -12.26 -19.01
CA LEU A 81 -17.81 -12.21 -19.60
C LEU A 81 -17.09 -10.90 -19.27
N LEU A 82 -17.80 -9.77 -19.30
CA LEU A 82 -17.27 -8.46 -18.94
C LEU A 82 -16.77 -8.45 -17.50
N ILE A 83 -17.59 -8.87 -16.53
CA ILE A 83 -17.21 -8.88 -15.11
C ILE A 83 -16.04 -9.84 -14.88
N PHE A 84 -16.07 -11.03 -15.48
CA PHE A 84 -14.98 -11.99 -15.39
C PHE A 84 -13.67 -11.40 -15.90
N GLY A 85 -13.69 -10.75 -17.07
CA GLY A 85 -12.52 -10.07 -17.63
C GLY A 85 -12.04 -8.90 -16.79
N LEU A 86 -12.94 -8.05 -16.29
CA LEU A 86 -12.58 -6.91 -15.44
C LEU A 86 -11.94 -7.36 -14.13
N VAL A 87 -12.47 -8.39 -13.48
CA VAL A 87 -11.88 -8.95 -12.26
C VAL A 87 -10.44 -9.40 -12.51
N LEU A 88 -10.16 -10.08 -13.62
CA LEU A 88 -8.79 -10.50 -13.94
C LEU A 88 -7.87 -9.28 -14.12
N ILE A 89 -8.28 -8.26 -14.86
CA ILE A 89 -7.49 -7.02 -15.01
C ILE A 89 -7.27 -6.34 -13.65
N GLU A 90 -8.31 -6.26 -12.84
CA GLU A 90 -8.25 -5.63 -11.52
C GLU A 90 -7.29 -6.37 -10.58
N THR A 91 -7.20 -7.70 -10.66
CA THR A 91 -6.24 -8.45 -9.83
C THR A 91 -4.78 -8.05 -10.10
N LEU A 92 -4.42 -7.70 -11.34
CA LEU A 92 -3.08 -7.20 -11.66
C LEU A 92 -2.82 -5.83 -11.03
N VAL A 93 -3.82 -4.94 -11.05
CA VAL A 93 -3.73 -3.61 -10.42
C VAL A 93 -3.63 -3.75 -8.90
N ILE A 94 -4.40 -4.66 -8.30
CA ILE A 94 -4.34 -4.94 -6.86
C ILE A 94 -2.98 -5.54 -6.47
N TYR A 95 -2.34 -6.36 -7.31
CA TYR A 95 -0.98 -6.83 -7.04
C TYR A 95 0.05 -5.70 -7.07
N ALA A 96 -0.06 -4.76 -8.01
CA ALA A 96 0.77 -3.55 -7.98
C ALA A 96 0.52 -2.72 -6.71
N LEU A 97 -0.74 -2.56 -6.31
CA LEU A 97 -1.11 -1.85 -5.09
C LEU A 97 -0.53 -2.53 -3.84
N LEU A 98 -0.63 -3.86 -3.76
CA LEU A 98 -0.12 -4.65 -2.65
C LEU A 98 1.39 -4.47 -2.51
N ILE A 99 2.14 -4.52 -3.61
CA ILE A 99 3.59 -4.31 -3.60
C ILE A 99 3.91 -2.89 -3.10
N THR A 100 3.21 -1.86 -3.58
CA THR A 100 3.42 -0.49 -3.12
C THR A 100 3.08 -0.32 -1.63
N ILE A 101 2.02 -0.96 -1.13
CA ILE A 101 1.69 -0.96 0.29
C ILE A 101 2.79 -1.64 1.11
N ILE A 102 3.32 -2.78 0.65
CA ILE A 102 4.43 -3.46 1.33
C ILE A 102 5.65 -2.55 1.39
N ILE A 103 6.01 -1.88 0.30
CA ILE A 103 7.14 -0.92 0.27
C ILE A 103 6.93 0.22 1.28
N LEU A 104 5.71 0.73 1.41
CA LEU A 104 5.37 1.81 2.34
C LEU A 104 5.34 1.35 3.81
N MET A 105 4.84 0.14 4.08
CA MET A 105 4.60 -0.36 5.44
C MET A 105 5.81 -1.09 6.02
N VAL A 106 6.71 -1.62 5.18
CA VAL A 106 7.88 -2.35 5.67
C VAL A 106 8.92 -1.36 6.19
N GLN A 107 9.35 -1.54 7.44
CA GLN A 107 10.39 -0.73 8.07
C GLN A 107 11.77 -1.18 7.59
N TRP A 108 12.20 -0.70 6.41
CA TRP A 108 13.50 -1.04 5.81
C TRP A 108 14.69 -0.80 6.73
N GLY A 109 14.60 0.15 7.66
CA GLY A 109 15.64 0.44 8.65
C GLY A 109 15.92 -0.68 9.66
N LYS A 110 14.99 -1.63 9.83
CA LYS A 110 15.11 -2.72 10.81
C LYS A 110 15.73 -4.02 10.26
N TYR A 111 15.79 -4.17 8.93
CA TYR A 111 16.13 -5.44 8.27
C TYR A 111 17.44 -5.39 7.46
N ILE A 112 18.19 -4.30 7.55
CA ILE A 112 19.57 -4.15 7.06
C ILE A 112 20.43 -3.55 8.18
#